data_AF-A0A843JLK7-F1
#
_entry.id   AF-A0A843JLK7-F1
#
_cell.length_a   1.000
_cell.length_b   1.000
_cell.length_c   1.000
_cell.angle_alpha   90.00
_cell.angle_beta   90.00
_cell.angle_gamma   90.00
#
_symmetry.space_group_name_H-M   'P 1'
#
loop_
_entity.id
_entity.type
_entity.pdbx_description
1 polymer ?
#
loop_
_entity_poly.entity_id
_entity_poly.type
_entity_poly.pdbx_seq_one_letter_code
_entity_poly.pdbx_strand_id
1 'polypeptide(L)'
;MENKTISARVELNDYTNRVLGVIKMKFGLKDKSEALNKFIELYGDDVIEREAKDEYIKNVIRISENHLKKYGKRKMTLQELNKLCEE
;
A
#
# COMPACT_ATOMS: atom_id res chain seq x y z
N MET A 1 11.23 -6.96 -6.89
CA MET A 1 10.20 -7.71 -7.63
C MET A 1 10.21 -7.21 -9.06
N GLU A 2 10.24 -8.10 -10.04
CA GLU A 2 10.14 -7.76 -11.48
C GLU A 2 8.83 -6.99 -11.72
N ASN A 3 8.88 -5.88 -12.48
CA ASN A 3 7.67 -5.17 -12.91
C ASN A 3 6.94 -6.04 -13.93
N LYS A 4 6.11 -6.96 -13.43
CA LYS A 4 5.29 -7.83 -14.26
C LYS A 4 4.03 -7.08 -14.70
N THR A 5 4.04 -6.59 -15.93
CA THR A 5 2.85 -6.00 -16.54
C THR A 5 1.97 -7.10 -17.11
N ILE A 6 0.67 -7.08 -16.78
CA ILE A 6 -0.32 -8.02 -17.30
C ILE A 6 -1.21 -7.25 -18.29
N SER A 7 -1.38 -7.81 -19.49
CA SER A 7 -2.30 -7.27 -20.50
C SER A 7 -3.67 -7.92 -20.35
N ALA A 8 -4.72 -7.11 -20.26
CA ALA A 8 -6.11 -7.55 -20.23
C ALA A 8 -6.93 -6.78 -21.25
N ARG A 9 -7.90 -7.45 -21.89
CA ARG A 9 -8.91 -6.80 -22.71
C ARG A 9 -10.11 -6.48 -21.83
N VAL A 10 -10.49 -5.22 -21.75
CA VAL A 10 -11.62 -4.74 -20.97
C VAL A 10 -12.55 -3.91 -21.84
N GLU A 11 -13.84 -3.97 -21.55
CA GLU A 11 -14.83 -3.09 -22.17
C GLU A 11 -15.13 -1.92 -21.23
N LEU A 12 -15.04 -0.71 -21.76
CA LEU A 12 -15.24 0.52 -21.00
C LEU A 12 -16.43 1.25 -21.57
N ASN A 13 -17.34 1.70 -20.70
CA ASN A 13 -18.40 2.61 -21.11
C ASN A 13 -17.86 4.04 -21.34
N ASP A 14 -18.67 4.89 -21.96
CA ASP A 14 -18.29 6.27 -22.31
C ASP A 14 -17.84 7.11 -21.11
N TYR A 15 -18.51 6.93 -19.98
CA TYR A 15 -18.19 7.67 -18.76
C TYR A 15 -16.81 7.27 -18.22
N THR A 16 -16.54 5.96 -18.10
CA THR A 16 -15.25 5.44 -17.66
C THR A 16 -14.13 5.91 -18.58
N ASN A 17 -14.36 5.90 -19.89
CA ASN A 17 -13.39 6.37 -20.88
C ASN A 17 -13.06 7.88 -20.70
N ARG A 18 -14.05 8.71 -20.41
CA ARG A 18 -13.87 10.13 -20.11
C ARG A 18 -13.09 10.36 -18.82
N VAL A 19 -13.44 9.66 -17.74
CA VAL A 19 -12.76 9.76 -16.44
C VAL A 19 -11.27 9.40 -16.58
N LEU A 20 -10.95 8.28 -17.24
CA LEU A 20 -9.56 7.89 -17.51
C LEU A 20 -8.82 8.93 -18.37
N GLY A 21 -9.50 9.57 -19.32
CA GLY A 21 -8.94 10.67 -20.10
C GLY A 21 -8.55 11.88 -19.25
N VAL A 22 -9.41 12.29 -18.31
CA VAL A 22 -9.13 13.40 -17.38
C VAL A 22 -7.95 13.07 -16.48
N ILE A 23 -7.92 11.85 -15.92
CA ILE A 23 -6.82 11.39 -15.06
C ILE A 23 -5.50 11.38 -15.85
N LYS A 24 -5.53 10.82 -17.06
CA LYS A 24 -4.37 10.79 -17.95
C LYS A 24 -3.77 12.20 -18.14
N MET A 25 -4.62 13.18 -18.49
CA MET A 25 -4.17 14.56 -18.69
C MET A 25 -3.67 15.20 -17.39
N LYS A 26 -4.42 15.03 -16.29
CA LYS A 26 -4.09 15.60 -14.97
C LYS A 26 -2.71 15.16 -14.46
N PHE A 27 -2.33 13.92 -14.72
CA PHE A 27 -1.05 13.35 -14.26
C PHE A 27 0.01 13.24 -15.37
N GLY A 28 -0.25 13.75 -16.57
CA GLY A 28 0.71 13.72 -17.69
C GLY A 28 1.06 12.32 -18.19
N LEU A 29 0.13 11.37 -18.09
CA LEU A 29 0.36 9.95 -18.38
C LEU A 29 0.31 9.65 -19.89
N LYS A 30 1.05 8.65 -20.33
CA LYS A 30 1.23 8.30 -21.74
C LYS A 30 -0.01 7.64 -22.35
N ASP A 31 -0.66 6.75 -21.61
CA ASP A 31 -1.80 5.98 -22.10
C ASP A 31 -2.88 5.75 -21.02
N LYS A 32 -3.97 5.08 -21.41
CA LYS A 32 -5.09 4.78 -20.52
C LYS A 32 -4.78 3.67 -19.52
N SER A 33 -3.82 2.79 -19.82
CA SER A 33 -3.39 1.75 -18.89
C SER A 33 -2.67 2.37 -17.70
N GLU A 34 -1.78 3.34 -17.95
CA GLU A 34 -1.16 4.14 -16.89
C GLU A 34 -2.20 4.92 -16.09
N ALA A 35 -3.20 5.52 -16.74
CA ALA A 35 -4.28 6.23 -16.05
C ALA A 35 -5.13 5.32 -15.16
N LEU A 36 -5.42 4.10 -15.63
CA LEU A 36 -6.13 3.09 -14.85
C LEU A 36 -5.29 2.65 -13.65
N ASN A 37 -4.02 2.32 -13.85
CA ASN A 37 -3.11 1.98 -12.75
C ASN A 37 -3.01 3.10 -11.73
N LYS A 38 -2.94 4.37 -12.19
CA LYS A 38 -2.90 5.52 -11.29
C LYS A 38 -4.20 5.69 -10.52
N PHE A 39 -5.35 5.41 -11.15
CA PHE A 39 -6.63 5.42 -10.47
C PHE A 39 -6.68 4.35 -9.36
N ILE A 40 -6.25 3.12 -9.65
CA ILE A 40 -6.14 2.07 -8.65
C ILE A 40 -5.13 2.43 -7.56
N GLU A 41 -4.04 3.13 -7.88
CA GLU A 41 -3.13 3.60 -6.84
C GLU A 41 -3.77 4.62 -5.89
N LEU A 42 -4.73 5.42 -6.36
CA LEU A 42 -5.34 6.46 -5.55
C LEU A 42 -6.51 5.95 -4.71
N TYR A 43 -7.22 4.92 -5.18
CA TYR A 43 -8.48 4.47 -4.58
C TYR A 43 -8.53 2.96 -4.32
N GLY A 44 -7.52 2.19 -4.73
CA GLY A 44 -7.49 0.74 -4.58
C GLY A 44 -7.37 0.31 -3.12
N ASP A 45 -6.73 1.13 -2.29
CA ASP A 45 -6.54 0.85 -0.86
C ASP A 45 -7.87 0.82 -0.10
N ASP A 46 -8.92 1.50 -0.60
CA ASP A 46 -10.29 1.43 -0.05
C ASP A 46 -10.97 0.09 -0.35
N VAL A 47 -10.47 -0.66 -1.33
CA VAL A 47 -11.00 -1.98 -1.75
C VAL A 47 -10.17 -3.11 -1.15
N ILE A 48 -8.85 -2.97 -1.18
CA ILE A 48 -7.90 -3.95 -0.66
C ILE A 48 -6.63 -3.24 -0.19
N GLU A 49 -6.25 -3.47 1.06
CA GLU A 49 -4.98 -2.99 1.57
C GLU A 49 -3.82 -3.56 0.75
N ARG A 50 -2.87 -2.71 0.41
CA ARG A 50 -1.65 -3.17 -0.28
C ARG A 50 -0.87 -4.07 0.64
N GLU A 51 -0.30 -5.13 0.06
CA GLU A 51 0.70 -5.92 0.74
C GLU A 51 1.85 -5.02 1.21
N ALA A 52 2.28 -5.22 2.46
CA ALA A 52 3.44 -4.54 2.98
C ALA A 52 4.66 -4.86 2.11
N LYS A 53 5.43 -3.84 1.74
CA LYS A 53 6.67 -4.04 0.98
C LYS A 53 7.59 -5.01 1.73
N ASP A 54 8.23 -5.93 1.03
CA ASP A 54 9.20 -6.87 1.60
C ASP A 54 10.23 -6.20 2.53
N GLU A 55 10.69 -5.01 2.16
CA GLU A 55 11.63 -4.24 2.96
C GLU A 55 11.03 -3.82 4.31
N TYR A 56 9.78 -3.40 4.33
CA TYR A 56 9.08 -3.05 5.57
C TYR A 56 8.90 -4.29 6.45
N ILE A 57 8.50 -5.42 5.86
CA ILE A 57 8.37 -6.70 6.57
C ILE A 57 9.71 -7.09 7.21
N LYS A 58 10.81 -7.04 6.45
CA LYS A 58 12.16 -7.33 6.95
C LYS A 58 12.57 -6.39 8.09
N ASN A 59 12.21 -5.11 8.00
CA ASN A 59 12.50 -4.14 9.05
C ASN A 59 11.73 -4.46 10.34
N VAL A 60 10.43 -4.76 10.25
CA VAL A 60 9.61 -5.13 11.42
C VAL A 60 10.12 -6.40 12.09
N ILE A 61 10.47 -7.43 11.30
CA ILE A 61 11.06 -8.67 11.82
C ILE A 61 12.36 -8.36 12.56
N ARG A 62 13.27 -7.60 11.94
CA ARG A 62 14.56 -7.24 12.54
C ARG A 62 14.40 -6.48 13.86
N ILE A 63 13.48 -5.50 13.90
CA ILE A 63 13.20 -4.72 15.12
C ILE A 63 12.68 -5.63 16.23
N SER A 64 11.73 -6.52 15.88
CA SER A 64 11.12 -7.47 16.82
C SER A 64 12.14 -8.45 17.39
N GLU A 65 13.01 -9.01 16.54
CA GLU A 65 14.08 -9.91 16.96
C GLU A 65 15.10 -9.21 17.86
N ASN A 66 15.52 -8.00 17.51
CA ASN A 66 16.47 -7.23 18.32
C ASN A 66 15.88 -6.86 19.69
N HIS A 67 14.60 -6.48 19.73
CA HIS A 67 13.90 -6.23 20.98
C HIS A 67 13.83 -7.50 21.83
N LEU A 68 13.47 -8.63 21.23
CA LEU A 68 13.39 -9.91 21.94
C LEU A 68 14.75 -10.37 22.48
N LYS A 69 15.83 -10.20 21.70
CA LYS A 69 17.21 -10.50 22.14
C LYS A 69 17.64 -9.65 23.32
N LYS A 70 17.29 -8.36 23.32
CA LYS A 70 17.72 -7.41 24.36
C LYS A 70 16.88 -7.51 25.65
N TYR A 71 15.58 -7.69 25.54
CA TYR A 71 14.66 -7.57 26.67
C TYR A 71 13.96 -8.88 27.06
N GLY A 72 14.07 -9.94 26.23
CA GLY A 72 13.41 -11.23 26.47
C GLY A 72 11.89 -11.14 26.43
N LYS A 73 11.20 -12.11 27.06
CA LYS A 73 9.73 -12.17 27.13
C LYS A 73 9.17 -11.40 28.33
N ARG A 74 9.66 -10.18 28.57
CA ARG A 74 9.11 -9.31 29.62
C ARG A 74 7.67 -8.97 29.28
N LYS A 75 6.78 -9.16 30.26
CA LYS A 75 5.39 -8.73 30.16
C LYS A 75 5.30 -7.30 30.68
N MET A 76 4.31 -6.57 30.20
CA MET A 76 3.86 -5.31 30.81
C MET A 76 2.36 -5.39 31.07
N THR A 77 1.91 -4.62 32.04
CA THR A 77 0.49 -4.45 32.35
C THR A 77 -0.16 -3.48 31.34
N LEU A 78 -1.49 -3.54 31.22
CA LEU A 78 -2.23 -2.59 30.37
C LEU A 78 -2.07 -1.14 30.85
N GLN A 79 -1.90 -0.92 32.16
CA GLN A 79 -1.66 0.42 32.72
C GLN A 79 -0.30 0.98 32.28
N GLU A 80 0.75 0.15 32.28
CA GLU A 80 2.07 0.54 31.79
C GLU A 80 2.08 0.79 30.29
N LEU A 81 1.34 -0.01 29.51
CA LEU A 81 1.19 0.20 28.07
C LEU A 81 0.49 1.52 27.76
N ASN A 82 -0.63 1.81 28.42
CA ASN A 82 -1.37 3.06 28.20
C ASN A 82 -0.50 4.28 28.47
N LYS A 83 0.30 4.26 29.55
CA LYS A 83 1.24 5.35 29.88
C LYS A 83 2.32 5.59 28.80
N LEU A 84 2.65 4.58 27.98
CA LEU A 84 3.61 4.72 26.88
C LEU A 84 2.97 5.26 25.59
N CYS A 85 1.66 5.08 25.43
CA CYS A 85 0.90 5.44 24.22
C CYS A 85 0.04 6.69 24.39
N GLU A 86 -0.05 7.24 25.60
CA GLU A 86 -0.61 8.56 25.87
C GLU A 86 0.40 9.62 25.42
N GLU A 87 0.19 10.16 24.20
CA GLU A 87 0.74 11.45 23.73
C GLU A 87 -0.07 12.64 24.24
#